data_AF-A0A0N8KGL3-F1
#
_entry.id   AF-A0A0N8KGL3-F1
#
_cell.length_a   1.000
_cell.length_b   1.000
_cell.length_c   1.000
_cell.angle_alpha   90.00
_cell.angle_beta   90.00
_cell.angle_gamma   90.00
#
_symmetry.space_group_name_H-M   'P 1'
#
loop_
_entity.id
_entity.type
_entity.pdbx_description
1 polymer ?
#
loop_
_entity_poly.entity_id
_entity_poly.type
_entity_poly.pdbx_seq_one_letter_code
_entity_poly.pdbx_strand_id
1 'polypeptide(L)'
;MFPPGFSFLWTAVCAWFLFATFDELSPLERSVGIGCVLIGLLLMRTTWLRWRRHRSLRVETDGDSTWYVWIEIDGTPRRSACDPRKDWDGDGDGDGGDGGGD
;
A
#
# COMPACT_ATOMS: atom_id res chain seq x y z
N MET A 1 2.73 -5.23 -9.32
CA MET A 1 1.86 -4.95 -8.14
C MET A 1 0.71 -5.96 -8.13
N PHE A 2 0.36 -6.58 -7.00
CA PHE A 2 -0.77 -7.53 -6.96
C PHE A 2 -2.11 -6.79 -6.81
N PRO A 3 -3.17 -7.21 -7.53
CA PRO A 3 -4.49 -6.59 -7.39
C PRO A 3 -5.04 -6.80 -5.97
N PRO A 4 -5.85 -5.87 -5.42
CA PRO A 4 -6.40 -5.98 -4.06
C PRO A 4 -7.15 -7.30 -3.81
N GLY A 5 -7.81 -7.82 -4.84
CA GLY A 5 -8.48 -9.11 -4.80
C GLY A 5 -7.53 -10.29 -4.57
N PHE A 6 -6.30 -10.22 -5.10
CA PHE A 6 -5.28 -11.26 -4.86
C PHE A 6 -4.82 -11.27 -3.40
N SER A 7 -4.48 -10.11 -2.82
CA SER A 7 -4.07 -10.03 -1.40
C SER A 7 -5.17 -10.54 -0.47
N PHE A 8 -6.44 -10.23 -0.78
CA PHE A 8 -7.58 -10.72 -0.02
C PHE A 8 -7.74 -12.24 -0.14
N LEU A 9 -7.80 -12.74 -1.37
CA LEU A 9 -7.98 -14.16 -1.67
C LEU A 9 -6.83 -15.00 -1.10
N TRP A 10 -5.59 -14.56 -1.29
CA TRP A 10 -4.38 -15.22 -0.78
C TRP A 10 -4.44 -15.37 0.74
N THR A 11 -4.70 -14.28 1.46
CA THR A 11 -4.78 -14.32 2.93
C THR A 11 -5.93 -15.20 3.40
N ALA A 12 -7.10 -15.13 2.74
CA ALA A 12 -8.26 -15.94 3.09
C ALA A 12 -8.00 -17.44 2.87
N VAL A 13 -7.39 -17.80 1.73
CA VAL A 13 -7.03 -19.19 1.41
C VAL A 13 -5.97 -19.72 2.37
N CYS A 14 -4.90 -18.96 2.65
CA CYS A 14 -3.87 -19.37 3.59
C CYS A 14 -4.42 -19.53 5.01
N ALA A 15 -5.28 -18.61 5.47
CA ALA A 15 -5.90 -18.70 6.78
C ALA A 15 -6.85 -19.90 6.86
N TRP A 16 -7.71 -20.08 5.85
CA TRP A 16 -8.63 -21.20 5.81
C TRP A 16 -7.90 -22.54 5.82
N PHE A 17 -6.85 -22.69 4.99
CA PHE A 17 -6.06 -23.93 4.94
C PHE A 17 -5.36 -24.22 6.27
N LEU A 18 -4.77 -23.21 6.89
CA LEU A 18 -4.13 -23.33 8.20
C LEU A 18 -5.12 -23.75 9.28
N PHE A 19 -6.30 -23.14 9.34
CA PHE A 19 -7.32 -23.49 10.33
C PHE A 19 -7.96 -24.86 10.07
N ALA A 20 -8.15 -25.24 8.80
CA ALA A 20 -8.75 -26.52 8.43
C ALA A 20 -7.85 -27.73 8.72
N THR A 21 -6.52 -27.54 8.70
CA THR A 21 -5.54 -28.63 8.83
C THR A 21 -4.68 -28.50 10.09
N PHE A 22 -4.96 -27.53 10.96
CA PHE A 22 -4.05 -27.12 12.03
C PHE A 22 -3.56 -28.29 12.90
N ASP A 23 -4.46 -29.16 13.32
CA ASP A 23 -4.17 -30.28 14.22
C ASP A 23 -3.36 -31.40 13.54
N GLU A 24 -3.44 -31.52 12.22
CA GLU A 24 -2.75 -32.54 11.41
C GLU A 24 -1.33 -32.13 11.02
N LEU A 25 -1.04 -30.82 11.04
CA LEU A 25 0.26 -30.28 10.63
C LEU A 25 1.35 -30.51 11.68
N SER A 26 2.57 -30.78 11.21
CA SER A 26 3.77 -30.76 12.03
C SER A 26 4.09 -29.33 12.52
N PRO A 27 4.90 -29.16 13.60
CA PRO A 27 5.26 -27.83 14.11
C PRO A 27 5.89 -26.91 13.07
N LEU A 28 6.68 -27.46 12.14
CA LEU A 28 7.30 -26.70 11.06
C LEU A 28 6.25 -26.19 10.07
N GLU A 29 5.34 -27.05 9.62
CA GLU A 29 4.29 -26.67 8.67
C GLU A 29 3.32 -25.64 9.25
N ARG A 30 2.99 -25.76 10.54
CA ARG A 30 2.22 -24.73 11.27
C ARG A 30 2.94 -23.38 11.24
N SER A 31 4.25 -23.39 11.50
CA SER A 31 5.06 -22.16 11.49
C SER A 31 5.09 -21.51 10.10
N VAL A 32 5.24 -22.31 9.05
CA VAL A 32 5.19 -21.83 7.65
C VAL A 32 3.81 -21.27 7.32
N GLY A 33 2.74 -21.98 7.68
CA GLY A 33 1.36 -21.54 7.43
C GLY A 33 1.04 -20.22 8.14
N ILE A 34 1.44 -20.05 9.40
CA ILE A 34 1.33 -18.78 10.12
C ILE A 34 2.09 -17.68 9.38
N GLY A 35 3.31 -17.97 8.91
CA GLY A 35 4.11 -17.03 8.10
C GLY A 35 3.38 -16.58 6.83
N CYS A 36 2.76 -17.50 6.09
CA CYS A 36 1.97 -17.18 4.90
C CYS A 36 0.79 -16.24 5.21
N VAL A 37 0.10 -16.47 6.33
CA VAL A 37 -1.01 -15.60 6.78
C VAL A 37 -0.49 -14.21 7.13
N LEU A 38 0.62 -14.11 7.87
CA LEU A 38 1.23 -12.83 8.23
C LEU A 38 1.67 -12.04 6.99
N ILE A 39 2.27 -12.69 5.99
CA ILE A 39 2.63 -12.07 4.72
C ILE A 39 1.37 -11.55 4.00
N GLY A 40 0.30 -12.33 3.97
CA GLY A 40 -1.00 -11.90 3.42
C GLY A 40 -1.55 -10.64 4.09
N LEU A 41 -1.51 -10.59 5.42
CA LEU A 41 -1.93 -9.41 6.19
C LEU A 41 -1.05 -8.17 5.91
N LEU A 42 0.26 -8.34 5.74
CA LEU A 42 1.16 -7.25 5.35
C LEU A 42 0.83 -6.73 3.94
N LEU A 43 0.53 -7.62 2.99
CA LEU A 43 0.09 -7.23 1.65
C LEU A 43 -1.24 -6.49 1.70
N MET A 44 -2.22 -6.97 2.47
CA MET A 44 -3.48 -6.25 2.68
C MET A 44 -3.25 -4.85 3.27
N ARG A 45 -2.40 -4.73 4.30
CA ARG A 45 -2.09 -3.44 4.94
C ARG A 45 -1.47 -2.46 3.93
N THR A 46 -0.50 -2.90 3.15
CA THR A 46 0.16 -2.04 2.14
C THR A 46 -0.81 -1.63 1.04
N THR A 47 -1.64 -2.55 0.54
CA THR A 47 -2.71 -2.23 -0.41
C THR A 47 -3.70 -1.22 0.18
N TRP A 48 -4.11 -1.39 1.44
CA TRP A 48 -5.02 -0.48 2.12
C TRP A 48 -4.44 0.93 2.28
N LEU A 49 -3.18 1.05 2.72
CA LEU A 49 -2.52 2.34 2.90
C LEU A 49 -2.37 3.08 1.57
N ARG A 50 -2.01 2.38 0.50
CA ARG A 50 -1.96 2.96 -0.85
C ARG A 50 -3.34 3.40 -1.32
N TRP A 51 -4.37 2.57 -1.16
CA TRP A 51 -5.73 2.94 -1.49
C TRP A 51 -6.22 4.18 -0.72
N ARG A 52 -5.89 4.25 0.58
CA ARG A 52 -6.21 5.42 1.42
C ARG A 52 -5.51 6.68 0.92
N ARG A 53 -4.22 6.59 0.57
CA ARG A 53 -3.46 7.69 -0.05
C ARG A 53 -4.15 8.17 -1.33
N HIS A 54 -4.49 7.26 -2.24
CA HIS A 54 -5.17 7.62 -3.49
C HIS A 54 -6.54 8.27 -3.25
N ARG A 55 -7.31 7.77 -2.28
CA ARG A 55 -8.61 8.36 -1.90
C ARG A 55 -8.52 9.71 -1.22
N SER A 56 -7.39 10.01 -0.59
CA SER A 56 -7.18 11.30 0.08
C SER A 56 -6.82 12.43 -0.88
N LEU A 57 -6.54 12.11 -2.14
CA LEU A 57 -6.20 13.10 -3.16
C LEU A 57 -7.38 14.04 -3.40
N ARG A 58 -7.11 15.33 -3.22
CA ARG A 58 -8.03 16.42 -3.55
C ARG A 58 -7.30 17.48 -4.34
N VAL A 59 -8.05 18.20 -5.16
CA VAL A 59 -7.54 19.32 -5.94
C VAL A 59 -8.08 20.60 -5.31
N GLU A 60 -7.16 21.49 -4.95
CA GLU A 60 -7.47 22.82 -4.42
C GLU A 60 -7.08 23.86 -5.47
N THR A 61 -7.96 24.82 -5.74
CA THR A 61 -7.71 25.91 -6.68
C THR A 61 -7.73 27.21 -5.90
N ASP A 62 -6.64 27.98 -5.98
CA ASP A 62 -6.51 29.31 -5.37
C ASP A 62 -6.08 30.31 -6.44
N GLY A 63 -7.01 31.18 -6.83
CA GLY A 63 -6.86 32.03 -8.01
C GLY A 63 -6.63 31.22 -9.29
N ASP A 64 -5.52 31.52 -9.98
CA ASP A 64 -5.10 30.82 -11.20
C ASP A 64 -4.20 29.60 -10.92
N SER A 65 -3.94 29.28 -9.66
CA SER A 65 -3.06 28.17 -9.26
C SER A 65 -3.86 26.94 -8.86
N THR A 66 -3.45 25.77 -9.37
CA THR A 66 -4.01 24.47 -8.99
C THR A 66 -3.00 23.68 -8.16
N TRP A 67 -3.44 23.17 -7.01
CA TRP A 67 -2.65 22.38 -6.08
C TRP A 67 -3.29 21.01 -5.86
N TYR A 68 -2.47 19.96 -5.87
CA TYR A 68 -2.86 18.61 -5.52
C TYR A 68 -2.46 18.35 -4.07
N VAL A 69 -3.42 18.02 -3.22
CA VAL A 69 -3.21 17.77 -1.80
C VAL A 69 -3.61 16.33 -1.47
N TRP A 70 -2.77 15.60 -0.74
CA TRP A 70 -3.04 14.22 -0.33
C TRP A 70 -2.42 13.91 1.03
N ILE A 71 -2.79 12.76 1.58
CA ILE A 71 -2.19 12.18 2.79
C ILE A 71 -1.24 11.07 2.37
N GLU A 72 0.01 11.19 2.79
CA GLU A 72 1.08 10.23 2.53
C GLU A 72 0.90 8.93 3.33
N ILE A 73 1.65 7.88 3.01
CA ILE A 73 1.51 6.56 3.68
C ILE A 73 1.76 6.65 5.21
N ASP A 74 2.63 7.57 5.63
CA ASP A 74 2.93 7.86 7.04
C ASP A 74 1.84 8.70 7.75
N GLY A 75 0.84 9.18 7.02
CA GLY A 75 -0.25 10.02 7.53
C GLY A 75 0.01 11.52 7.45
N THR A 76 1.16 11.95 6.94
CA THR A 76 1.48 13.38 6.78
C THR A 76 0.74 13.99 5.57
N PRO A 77 0.27 15.24 5.67
CA PRO A 77 -0.26 15.94 4.51
C PRO A 77 0.87 16.37 3.57
N ARG A 78 0.65 16.20 2.27
CA ARG A 78 1.55 16.64 1.19
C ARG A 78 0.77 17.47 0.18
N ARG A 79 1.47 18.43 -0.44
CA ARG A 79 0.95 19.28 -1.51
C ARG A 79 1.95 19.36 -2.66
N SER A 80 1.46 19.43 -3.89
CA SER A 80 2.27 19.63 -5.10
C SER A 80 1.49 20.38 -6.17
N ALA A 81 2.18 21.14 -7.02
CA ALA A 81 1.59 21.74 -8.22
C ALA A 81 1.43 20.71 -9.37
N CYS A 82 2.13 19.58 -9.28
CA CYS A 82 2.08 18.50 -10.27
C CYS A 82 1.17 17.36 -9.79
N ASP A 83 0.46 16.72 -10.74
CA ASP A 83 -0.38 15.55 -10.45
C ASP A 83 0.50 14.37 -10.00
N PRO A 84 0.41 13.95 -8.73
CA PRO A 84 1.33 12.97 -8.18
C PRO A 84 0.98 11.52 -8.59
N ARG A 85 -0.19 11.30 -9.23
CA ARG A 85 -0.63 9.97 -9.68
C ARG A 85 0.31 9.34 -10.71
N LYS A 86 1.13 10.14 -11.39
CA LYS A 86 2.10 9.66 -12.38
C LYS A 86 3.26 8.88 -11.75
N ASP A 87 3.68 9.26 -10.55
CA ASP A 87 4.91 8.76 -9.91
C ASP A 87 4.65 7.93 -8.65
N TRP A 88 3.39 7.74 -8.25
CA TRP A 88 3.04 7.05 -6.99
C TRP A 88 3.36 5.55 -6.97
N ASP A 89 3.27 4.89 -8.12
CA ASP A 89 3.42 3.43 -8.26
C ASP A 89 4.42 3.05 -9.36
N GLY A 90 5.17 4.02 -9.90
CA GLY A 90 6.22 3.74 -10.86
C GLY A 90 7.41 3.05 -10.19
N ASP A 91 8.00 2.05 -10.86
CA ASP A 91 9.31 1.48 -10.49
C ASP A 91 10.47 2.47 -10.76
N GLY A 92 10.15 3.75 -10.93
CA GLY A 92 11.05 4.79 -11.41
C GLY A 92 12.02 5.21 -10.33
N ASP A 93 13.29 5.02 -10.65
CA ASP A 93 14.46 5.65 -10.02
C ASP A 93 14.11 7.09 -9.64
N GLY A 94 13.82 7.31 -8.36
CA GLY A 94 13.48 8.61 -7.80
C GLY A 94 14.73 9.47 -7.68
N ASP A 95 15.32 9.84 -8.82
CA ASP A 95 16.23 10.97 -8.90
C ASP A 95 15.41 12.17 -9.38
N GLY A 96 15.03 13.01 -8.42
CA GLY A 96 14.02 14.03 -8.59
C GLY A 96 14.16 15.22 -7.64
N GLY A 97 15.32 15.87 -7.69
CA GLY A 97 15.40 17.33 -7.52
C GLY A 97 16.12 17.84 -6.27
N ASP A 98 17.41 18.12 -6.43
CA ASP A 98 18.17 19.10 -5.64
C ASP A 98 17.57 20.53 -5.76
N GLY A 99 17.63 21.30 -4.67
CA GLY A 99 18.05 22.72 -4.71
C GLY A 99 17.01 23.84 -4.60
N GLY A 100 17.19 24.69 -3.57
CA GLY A 100 16.71 26.08 -3.47
C GLY A 100 15.81 26.30 -2.24
N GLY A 101 16.19 26.99 -1.16
CA GLY A 101 17.10 28.12 -1.01
C GLY A 101 16.32 29.18 -0.22
N ASP A 102 16.51 29.24 1.10
CA ASP A 102 17.02 30.41 1.81
C ASP A 102 17.79 30.06 3.09
#